data_AF-A0A843Z4Y0-F1
#
_entry.id   AF-A0A843Z4Y0-F1
#
_cell.length_a   1.000
_cell.length_b   1.000
_cell.length_c   1.000
_cell.angle_alpha   90.00
_cell.angle_beta   90.00
_cell.angle_gamma   90.00
#
_symmetry.space_group_name_H-M   'P 1'
#
loop_
_entity.id
_entity.type
_entity.pdbx_description
1 polymer ?
#
loop_
_entity_poly.entity_id
_entity_poly.type
_entity_poly.pdbx_seq_one_letter_code
_entity_poly.pdbx_strand_id
1 'polypeptide(L)' 'QRIAHLNHVEAGVATAFSYIGITDVASVAIEYDEFADKRLRASIASAENEVDALVARMAAAVEAA' A
#
# COMPACT_ATOMS: atom_id res chain seq x y z
N GLN A 1 -17.41 2.86 -6.70
CA GLN A 1 -16.45 3.65 -7.50
C GLN A 1 -15.41 4.19 -6.53
N ARG A 2 -14.10 3.97 -6.76
CA ARG A 2 -13.02 4.48 -5.90
C ARG A 2 -12.79 5.96 -6.19
N ILE A 3 -12.55 6.78 -5.17
CA ILE A 3 -12.28 8.22 -5.30
C ILE A 3 -10.76 8.48 -5.36
N ALA A 4 -10.06 7.78 -6.26
CA ALA A 4 -8.60 7.77 -6.31
C ALA A 4 -7.97 9.16 -6.52
N HIS A 5 -8.68 10.08 -7.18
CA HIS A 5 -8.19 11.43 -7.47
C HIS A 5 -8.17 12.36 -6.26
N LEU A 6 -8.81 11.99 -5.13
CA LEU A 6 -8.69 12.72 -3.86
C LEU A 6 -7.58 12.17 -2.96
N ASN A 7 -6.93 11.07 -3.34
CA ASN A 7 -5.82 10.53 -2.58
C ASN A 7 -4.56 11.36 -2.82
N HIS A 8 -4.32 12.31 -1.92
CA HIS A 8 -3.08 13.10 -1.89
C HIS A 8 -2.05 12.55 -0.92
N VAL A 9 -2.41 11.56 -0.11
CA VAL A 9 -1.55 11.03 0.95
C VAL A 9 -0.38 10.26 0.35
N GLU A 10 -0.65 9.30 -0.52
CA GLU A 10 0.38 8.43 -1.10
C GLU A 10 1.42 9.22 -1.89
N ALA A 11 0.96 10.13 -2.76
CA ALA A 11 1.85 10.98 -3.55
C ALA A 11 2.65 11.95 -2.67
N GLY A 12 2.05 12.47 -1.60
CA GLY A 12 2.72 13.35 -0.64
C GLY A 12 3.83 12.63 0.14
N VAL A 13 3.55 11.43 0.65
CA VAL A 13 4.53 10.60 1.36
C VAL A 13 5.67 10.18 0.43
N ALA A 14 5.35 9.71 -0.77
CA ALA A 14 6.37 9.31 -1.76
C ALA A 14 7.31 10.46 -2.13
N THR A 15 6.77 11.69 -2.26
CA THR A 15 7.58 12.88 -2.50
C THR A 15 8.55 13.16 -1.36
N ALA A 16 8.09 13.10 -0.11
CA ALA A 16 8.93 13.33 1.06
C ALA A 16 10.03 12.25 1.20
N PHE A 17 9.69 10.99 0.95
CA PHE A 17 10.66 9.87 0.93
C PHE A 17 11.73 10.07 -0.14
N SER A 18 11.32 10.42 -1.37
CA SER A 18 12.26 10.68 -2.45
C SER A 18 13.22 11.83 -2.11
N TYR A 19 12.76 12.87 -1.42
CA TYR A 19 13.60 13.99 -1.00
C TYR A 19 14.72 13.57 -0.04
N ILE A 20 14.46 12.60 0.85
CA ILE A 20 15.45 12.09 1.81
C ILE A 20 16.22 10.85 1.31
N GLY A 21 16.08 10.51 0.02
CA GLY A 21 16.82 9.42 -0.60
C GLY A 21 16.19 8.02 -0.45
N ILE A 22 14.96 7.93 0.06
CA ILE A 22 14.20 6.67 0.08
C ILE A 22 13.41 6.58 -1.23
N THR A 23 13.88 5.73 -2.15
CA THR A 23 13.31 5.62 -3.51
C THR A 23 12.62 4.30 -3.79
N ASP A 24 12.89 3.26 -2.99
CA ASP A 24 12.16 2.00 -3.06
C ASP A 24 10.99 2.04 -2.06
N VAL A 25 9.79 2.24 -2.59
CA VAL A 25 8.57 2.47 -1.81
C VAL A 25 7.44 1.61 -2.38
N ALA A 26 6.79 0.85 -1.51
CA ALA A 26 5.57 0.11 -1.81
C ALA A 26 4.40 0.66 -0.98
N SER A 27 3.20 0.66 -1.57
CA SER A 27 1.97 1.07 -0.89
C SER A 27 0.94 -0.07 -0.98
N VAL A 28 0.21 -0.28 0.11
CA VAL A 28 -0.96 -1.17 0.18
C VAL A 28 -2.06 -0.40 0.92
N ALA A 29 -3.27 -0.40 0.37
CA ALA A 29 -4.38 0.40 0.87
C ALA A 29 -5.62 -0.44 1.16
N ILE A 30 -6.33 -0.06 2.22
CA ILE A 30 -7.69 -0.53 2.49
C ILE A 30 -8.65 0.60 2.08
N GLU A 31 -9.66 0.25 1.30
CA GLU A 31 -10.62 1.16 0.70
C GLU A 31 -12.05 0.78 1.11
N TYR A 32 -13.00 1.67 0.83
CA TYR A 32 -14.43 1.47 1.07
C TYR A 32 -14.85 1.46 2.56
N ASP A 33 -14.05 2.07 3.44
CA ASP A 33 -14.31 2.14 4.87
C ASP A 33 -15.59 2.91 5.20
N GLU A 34 -15.97 3.86 4.34
CA GLU A 34 -17.20 4.64 4.44
C GLU A 34 -18.48 3.78 4.30
N PHE A 35 -18.36 2.57 3.73
CA PHE A 35 -19.50 1.69 3.47
C PHE A 35 -19.63 0.53 4.45
N ALA A 36 -18.56 0.15 5.17
CA ALA A 36 -18.52 -0.96 6.13
C ALA A 36 -19.10 -2.30 5.63
N ASP A 37 -19.15 -2.51 4.31
CA ASP A 37 -19.85 -3.63 3.69
C ASP A 37 -18.89 -4.69 3.11
N LYS A 38 -19.41 -5.54 2.22
CA LYS A 38 -18.64 -6.59 1.54
C LYS A 38 -17.42 -6.06 0.77
N ARG A 39 -17.46 -4.81 0.31
CA ARG A 39 -16.35 -4.16 -0.41
C ARG A 39 -15.20 -3.88 0.54
N LEU A 40 -15.48 -3.33 1.73
CA LEU A 40 -14.46 -3.13 2.75
C LEU A 40 -13.83 -4.46 3.15
N ARG A 41 -14.64 -5.49 3.42
CA ARG A 41 -14.11 -6.83 3.76
C ARG A 41 -13.22 -7.41 2.67
N ALA A 42 -13.61 -7.26 1.40
CA ALA A 42 -12.79 -7.69 0.28
C ALA A 42 -11.50 -6.87 0.16
N SER A 43 -11.56 -5.56 0.41
CA SER A 43 -10.38 -4.70 0.39
C SER A 43 -9.39 -5.04 1.51
N ILE A 44 -9.88 -5.36 2.70
CA ILE A 44 -9.05 -5.82 3.83
C ILE A 44 -8.34 -7.12 3.45
N ALA A 45 -9.10 -8.13 2.98
CA ALA A 45 -8.51 -9.41 2.59
C ALA A 45 -7.49 -9.27 1.44
N SER A 46 -7.72 -8.36 0.48
CA SER A 46 -6.72 -8.06 -0.56
C SER A 46 -5.46 -7.45 0.02
N ALA A 47 -5.61 -6.43 0.87
CA ALA A 47 -4.50 -5.74 1.50
C ALA A 47 -3.65 -6.69 2.36
N GLU A 48 -4.27 -7.57 3.14
CA GLU A 48 -3.56 -8.58 3.94
C GLU A 48 -2.71 -9.50 3.05
N ASN A 49 -3.29 -10.04 1.96
CA ASN A 49 -2.53 -10.87 1.01
C ASN A 49 -1.40 -10.11 0.31
N GLU A 50 -1.62 -8.84 -0.03
CA GLU A 50 -0.61 -7.99 -0.67
C GLU A 50 0.56 -7.68 0.28
N VAL A 51 0.29 -7.47 1.57
CA VAL A 51 1.30 -7.31 2.62
C VAL A 51 2.11 -8.60 2.77
N ASP A 52 1.47 -9.77 2.85
CA ASP A 52 2.18 -11.05 2.94
C ASP A 52 3.13 -11.25 1.76
N ALA A 53 2.66 -10.96 0.54
CA ALA A 53 3.47 -11.04 -0.66
C ALA A 53 4.62 -10.02 -0.66
N LEU A 54 4.39 -8.80 -0.13
CA LEU A 54 5.41 -7.77 -0.02
C LEU A 54 6.51 -8.18 0.96
N VAL A 55 6.14 -8.69 2.14
CA VAL A 55 7.09 -9.19 3.13
C VAL A 55 7.95 -10.31 2.55
N ALA A 56 7.35 -11.27 1.84
CA ALA A 56 8.09 -12.35 1.21
C ALA A 56 9.12 -11.84 0.18
N ARG A 57 8.74 -10.87 -0.66
CA ARG A 57 9.66 -10.25 -1.64
C ARG A 57 10.80 -9.49 -0.95
N MET A 58 10.50 -8.70 0.06
CA MET A 58 11.51 -7.91 0.77
C MET A 58 12.48 -8.78 1.56
N ALA A 59 12.00 -9.83 2.22
CA ALA A 59 12.84 -10.79 2.92
C ALA A 59 13.83 -11.48 1.96
N ALA A 60 13.34 -11.95 0.81
CA ALA A 60 14.19 -12.55 -0.22
C ALA A 60 15.24 -11.57 -0.78
N ALA A 61 14.88 -10.29 -0.95
CA ALA A 61 15.83 -9.27 -1.40
C ALA A 61 16.93 -9.00 -0.36
N VAL A 62 16.59 -9.00 0.93
CA VAL A 62 17.56 -8.86 2.03
C VAL A 62 18.50 -10.05 2.11
N GLU A 63 18.00 -11.27 1.94
CA GLU A 63 18.84 -12.49 1.95
C GLU A 63 19.80 -12.56 0.75
N ALA A 64 19.45 -11.93 -0.37
CA ALA A 64 20.26 -11.92 -1.59
C ALA A 64 21.33 -10.82 -1.64
N ALA A 65 21.28 -9.84 -0.72
CA ALA A 65 22.19 -8.69 -0.64
C ALA A 65 23.41 -8.99 0.24
#